data_AF-A0A2S2BZS8-F1
#
_entry.id   AF-A0A2S2BZS8-F1
#
_cell.length_a   1.000
_cell.length_b   1.000
_cell.length_c   1.000
_cell.angle_alpha   90.00
_cell.angle_beta   90.00
_cell.angle_gamma   90.00
#
_symmetry.space_group_name_H-M   'P 1'
#
loop_
_entity.id
_entity.type
_entity.pdbx_description
1 polymer ?
#
loop_
_entity_poly.entity_id
_entity_poly.type
_entity_poly.pdbx_seq_one_letter_code
_entity_poly.pdbx_strand_id
1 'polypeptide(L)'
;MTTPEQPPRRPAPPRPVPPRPEFAVTPLRTAPTDSTPKAVTVSLTAWIGSFVVLAGIAGAVALDLRAVRDALEASVAAENPADSAQDITDTVNFTLIASGAIAVVLILLALLGIQLFRARKMAGLVTLVVIGLLSAAGGVGFWTLLSDAGDATAGVLQWAPLAYSALVAVGVLALFAPGVSAWLHRRR
;
A
#
# COMPACT_ATOMS: atom_id res chain seq x y z
N MET A 1 -78.57 -40.51 37.81
CA MET A 1 -77.84 -40.47 36.53
C MET A 1 -76.49 -39.81 36.79
N THR A 2 -75.42 -40.61 36.85
CA THR A 2 -74.05 -40.11 36.91
C THR A 2 -73.23 -40.94 35.93
N THR A 3 -72.71 -40.27 34.91
CA THR A 3 -71.86 -40.84 33.86
C THR A 3 -70.51 -41.22 34.46
N PRO A 4 -69.97 -42.44 34.24
CA PRO A 4 -68.64 -42.77 34.71
C PRO A 4 -67.59 -42.02 33.89
N GLU A 5 -66.68 -41.32 34.58
CA GLU A 5 -65.52 -40.65 33.99
C GLU A 5 -64.61 -41.65 33.29
N GLN A 6 -64.20 -41.31 32.08
CA GLN A 6 -63.27 -42.09 31.28
C GLN A 6 -61.83 -41.68 31.64
N PRO A 7 -60.95 -42.62 32.02
CA PRO A 7 -59.60 -42.27 32.47
C PRO A 7 -58.74 -41.68 31.34
N PRO A 8 -57.75 -40.82 31.67
CA PRO A 8 -56.94 -40.11 30.69
C PRO A 8 -56.15 -41.08 29.79
N ARG A 9 -56.26 -40.91 28.47
CA ARG A 9 -55.52 -41.71 27.48
C ARG A 9 -54.02 -41.44 27.61
N ARG A 10 -53.23 -42.49 27.78
CA ARG A 10 -51.76 -42.40 27.75
C ARG A 10 -51.26 -41.91 26.37
N PRO A 11 -50.21 -41.07 26.30
CA PRO A 11 -49.59 -40.68 25.04
C PRO A 11 -49.07 -41.91 24.30
N ALA A 12 -49.34 -41.97 22.98
CA ALA A 12 -48.83 -43.04 22.14
C ALA A 12 -47.29 -42.99 22.06
N PRO A 13 -46.60 -44.14 22.00
CA PRO A 13 -45.15 -44.17 21.90
C PRO A 13 -44.66 -43.48 20.61
N PRO A 14 -43.54 -42.73 20.67
CA PRO A 14 -42.99 -42.05 19.50
C PRO A 14 -42.58 -43.07 18.43
N ARG A 15 -42.98 -42.79 17.18
CA ARG A 15 -42.66 -43.65 16.04
C ARG A 15 -41.14 -43.68 15.81
N PRO A 16 -40.55 -44.84 15.44
CA PRO A 16 -39.14 -44.93 15.09
C PRO A 16 -38.83 -44.01 13.91
N VAL A 17 -37.83 -43.13 14.08
CA VAL A 17 -37.34 -42.28 12.99
C VAL A 17 -36.46 -43.13 12.09
N PRO A 18 -36.74 -43.22 10.78
CA PRO A 18 -35.90 -43.98 9.87
C PRO A 18 -34.48 -43.39 9.83
N PRO A 19 -33.43 -44.23 9.75
CA PRO A 19 -32.05 -43.76 9.70
C PRO A 19 -31.85 -42.88 8.47
N ARG A 20 -31.31 -41.67 8.67
CA ARG A 20 -30.98 -40.76 7.56
C ARG A 20 -29.83 -41.39 6.76
N PRO A 21 -30.00 -41.57 5.43
CA PRO A 21 -28.90 -42.02 4.59
C PRO A 21 -27.74 -41.02 4.62
N GLU A 22 -26.54 -41.52 4.88
CA GLU A 22 -25.32 -40.72 4.86
C GLU A 22 -24.91 -40.49 3.40
N PHE A 23 -25.24 -39.31 2.86
CA PHE A 23 -24.82 -38.92 1.51
C PHE A 23 -23.45 -38.26 1.59
N ALA A 24 -22.41 -38.98 1.17
CA ALA A 24 -21.10 -38.40 0.89
C ALA A 24 -21.17 -37.67 -0.47
N VAL A 25 -21.42 -36.36 -0.43
CA VAL A 25 -21.44 -35.53 -1.65
C VAL A 25 -20.00 -35.15 -2.00
N THR A 26 -19.44 -35.75 -3.04
CA THR A 26 -18.19 -35.24 -3.64
C THR A 26 -18.51 -33.95 -4.39
N PRO A 27 -17.97 -32.79 -3.99
CA PRO A 27 -18.28 -31.54 -4.65
C PRO A 27 -17.74 -31.54 -6.09
N LEU A 28 -18.62 -31.26 -7.06
CA LEU A 28 -18.30 -31.16 -8.49
C LEU A 28 -17.31 -30.04 -8.84
N ARG A 29 -17.06 -29.12 -7.91
CA ARG A 29 -16.05 -28.06 -8.05
C ARG A 29 -15.19 -28.06 -6.80
N THR A 30 -13.88 -28.02 -7.00
CA THR A 30 -12.92 -27.79 -5.92
C THR A 30 -13.34 -26.51 -5.19
N ALA A 31 -13.53 -26.60 -3.87
CA ALA A 31 -13.83 -25.43 -3.07
C ALA A 31 -12.76 -24.36 -3.37
N PRO A 32 -13.15 -23.14 -3.78
CA PRO A 32 -12.18 -22.10 -4.08
C PRO A 32 -11.30 -21.87 -2.86
N THR A 33 -10.01 -22.16 -2.97
CA THR A 33 -9.09 -21.93 -1.86
C THR A 33 -9.12 -20.44 -1.49
N ASP A 34 -9.21 -20.12 -0.20
CA ASP A 34 -9.14 -18.73 0.31
C ASP A 34 -7.69 -18.19 0.30
N SER A 35 -6.85 -18.78 -0.56
CA SER A 35 -5.44 -18.46 -0.71
C SER A 35 -5.28 -17.05 -1.28
N THR A 36 -4.30 -16.32 -0.76
CA THR A 36 -3.98 -14.98 -1.22
C THR A 36 -3.42 -15.06 -2.64
N PRO A 37 -3.94 -14.26 -3.60
CA PRO A 37 -3.40 -14.25 -4.96
C PRO A 37 -1.92 -13.88 -4.95
N LYS A 38 -1.09 -14.55 -5.78
CA LYS A 38 0.34 -14.22 -5.91
C LYS A 38 0.59 -12.74 -6.23
N ALA A 39 -0.31 -12.11 -6.97
CA ALA A 39 -0.28 -10.68 -7.27
C ALA A 39 -0.32 -9.79 -6.02
N VAL A 40 -1.01 -10.21 -4.96
CA VAL A 40 -1.00 -9.52 -3.66
C VAL A 40 0.39 -9.58 -3.04
N THR A 41 1.04 -10.75 -3.06
CA THR A 41 2.41 -10.92 -2.57
C THR A 41 3.41 -10.08 -3.37
N VAL A 42 3.27 -10.06 -4.70
CA VAL A 42 4.10 -9.22 -5.58
C VAL A 42 3.91 -7.73 -5.27
N SER A 43 2.67 -7.27 -5.11
CA SER A 43 2.39 -5.88 -4.74
C SER A 43 3.02 -5.51 -3.39
N LEU A 44 2.85 -6.36 -2.36
CA LEU A 44 3.43 -6.11 -1.04
C LEU A 44 4.96 -6.11 -1.04
N THR A 45 5.59 -7.04 -1.76
CA THR A 45 7.05 -7.09 -1.88
C THR A 45 7.60 -5.89 -2.64
N ALA A 46 6.91 -5.44 -3.69
CA ALA A 46 7.26 -4.23 -4.43
C ALA A 46 7.14 -2.97 -3.55
N TRP A 47 6.08 -2.85 -2.75
CA TRP A 47 5.94 -1.76 -1.77
C TRP A 47 7.06 -1.77 -0.74
N ILE A 48 7.37 -2.92 -0.15
CA ILE A 48 8.50 -3.05 0.79
C ILE A 48 9.81 -2.63 0.12
N GLY A 49 10.08 -3.14 -1.08
CA GLY A 49 11.26 -2.75 -1.86
C GLY A 49 11.31 -1.24 -2.10
N SER A 50 10.19 -0.63 -2.46
CA SER A 50 10.11 0.83 -2.66
C SER A 50 10.46 1.61 -1.39
N PHE A 51 10.01 1.18 -0.22
CA PHE A 51 10.36 1.83 1.05
C PHE A 51 11.85 1.68 1.38
N VAL A 52 12.44 0.52 1.08
CA VAL A 52 13.88 0.29 1.26
C VAL A 52 14.70 1.22 0.36
N VAL A 53 14.33 1.34 -0.92
CA VAL A 53 15.01 2.25 -1.86
C VAL A 53 14.85 3.69 -1.40
N LEU A 54 13.64 4.11 -1.01
CA LEU A 54 13.38 5.45 -0.50
C LEU A 54 14.20 5.76 0.76
N ALA A 55 14.30 4.81 1.69
CA ALA A 55 15.13 4.94 2.89
C ALA A 55 16.62 5.06 2.54
N GLY A 56 17.09 4.32 1.52
CA GLY A 56 18.44 4.46 0.99
C GLY A 56 18.73 5.84 0.41
N ILE A 57 17.81 6.38 -0.39
CA ILE A 57 17.91 7.75 -0.94
C ILE A 57 17.94 8.77 0.21
N ALA A 58 17.00 8.69 1.14
CA ALA A 58 16.94 9.59 2.29
C ALA A 58 18.20 9.49 3.17
N GLY A 59 18.72 8.27 3.37
CA GLY A 59 19.97 8.04 4.11
C GLY A 59 21.17 8.71 3.44
N ALA A 60 21.30 8.59 2.12
CA ALA A 60 22.37 9.26 1.39
C ALA A 60 22.25 10.79 1.44
N VAL A 61 21.04 11.33 1.24
CA VAL A 61 20.78 12.77 1.39
C VAL A 61 21.11 13.26 2.80
N ALA A 62 20.81 12.47 3.83
CA ALA A 62 21.12 12.82 5.21
C ALA A 62 22.63 12.81 5.51
N LEU A 63 23.40 11.92 4.89
CA LEU A 63 24.86 11.87 5.02
C LEU A 63 25.52 13.10 4.38
N ASP A 64 25.00 13.56 3.24
CA ASP A 64 25.53 14.71 2.49
C ASP A 64 24.66 15.97 2.63
N LEU A 65 23.93 16.09 3.73
CA LEU A 65 22.89 17.14 3.92
C LEU A 65 23.45 18.56 3.77
N ARG A 66 24.72 18.78 4.16
CA ARG A 66 25.38 20.07 3.98
C ARG A 66 25.57 20.42 2.51
N ALA A 67 26.11 19.50 1.72
CA ALA A 67 26.31 19.72 0.29
C ALA A 67 24.98 19.92 -0.44
N VAL A 68 23.94 19.17 -0.05
CA VAL A 68 22.57 19.36 -0.56
C VAL A 68 22.07 20.77 -0.23
N ARG A 69 22.20 21.21 1.02
CA ARG A 69 21.79 22.54 1.45
C ARG A 69 22.55 23.65 0.72
N ASP A 70 23.87 23.54 0.59
CA ASP A 70 24.70 24.52 -0.10
C ASP A 70 24.29 24.67 -1.57
N ALA A 71 24.01 23.55 -2.25
CA ALA A 71 23.52 23.55 -3.63
C ALA A 71 22.13 24.20 -3.77
N LEU A 72 21.22 23.91 -2.83
CA LEU A 72 19.90 24.54 -2.77
C LEU A 72 20.00 26.05 -2.50
N GLU A 73 20.83 26.46 -1.55
CA GLU A 73 21.06 27.88 -1.25
C GLU A 73 21.64 28.61 -2.47
N ALA A 74 22.61 28.01 -3.17
CA ALA A 74 23.16 28.58 -4.40
C ALA A 74 22.10 28.71 -5.51
N SER A 75 21.23 27.71 -5.68
CA SER A 75 20.14 27.75 -6.66
C SER A 75 19.13 28.84 -6.34
N VAL A 76 18.69 28.94 -5.08
CA VAL A 76 17.70 29.95 -4.64
C VAL A 76 18.29 31.35 -4.72
N ALA A 77 19.57 31.52 -4.38
CA ALA A 77 20.28 32.80 -4.51
C ALA A 77 20.41 33.26 -5.97
N ALA A 78 20.63 32.32 -6.90
CA ALA A 78 20.69 32.63 -8.33
C ALA A 78 19.33 33.09 -8.88
N GLU A 79 18.24 32.52 -8.36
CA GLU A 79 16.87 32.85 -8.77
C GLU A 79 16.34 34.13 -8.08
N ASN A 80 16.82 34.41 -6.85
CA ASN A 80 16.40 35.56 -6.03
C ASN A 80 17.62 36.35 -5.49
N PRO A 81 18.35 37.08 -6.35
CA PRO A 81 19.61 37.73 -5.96
C PRO A 81 19.44 38.94 -5.02
N ALA A 82 18.21 39.43 -4.83
CA ALA A 82 17.89 40.55 -3.94
C ALA A 82 17.54 40.12 -2.51
N ASP A 83 17.33 38.83 -2.28
CA ASP A 83 16.96 38.29 -0.97
C ASP A 83 18.18 38.25 -0.04
N SER A 84 17.92 38.37 1.26
CA SER A 84 18.99 38.25 2.24
C SER A 84 19.46 36.79 2.35
N ALA A 85 20.73 36.59 2.72
CA ALA A 85 21.28 35.25 2.93
C ALA A 85 20.50 34.46 4.00
N GLN A 86 19.93 35.15 5.00
CA GLN A 86 19.10 34.53 6.03
C GLN A 86 17.77 34.05 5.47
N ASP A 87 17.09 34.84 4.63
CA ASP A 87 15.82 34.46 4.02
C ASP A 87 15.97 33.26 3.07
N ILE A 88 17.07 33.24 2.30
CA ILE A 88 17.45 32.10 1.44
C ILE A 88 17.64 30.84 2.29
N THR A 89 18.39 30.95 3.38
CA THR A 89 18.66 29.85 4.29
C THR A 89 17.38 29.29 4.93
N ASP A 90 16.50 30.17 5.41
CA ASP A 90 15.25 29.79 6.04
C ASP A 90 14.30 29.11 5.03
N THR A 91 14.27 29.60 3.79
CA THR A 91 13.51 29.01 2.69
C THR A 91 13.99 27.60 2.35
N VAL A 92 15.31 27.38 2.26
CA VAL A 92 15.90 26.07 1.98
C VAL A 92 15.60 25.10 3.13
N ASN A 93 15.76 25.52 4.39
CA ASN A 93 15.45 24.70 5.55
C ASN A 93 13.97 24.32 5.61
N PHE A 94 13.06 25.28 5.37
CA PHE A 94 11.63 25.02 5.32
C PHE A 94 11.30 24.01 4.22
N THR A 95 11.88 24.15 3.02
CA THR A 95 11.66 23.24 1.89
C THR A 95 12.15 21.83 2.18
N LEU A 96 13.33 21.68 2.82
CA LEU A 96 13.86 20.38 3.24
C LEU A 96 12.97 19.70 4.30
N ILE A 97 12.51 20.45 5.29
CA ILE A 97 11.61 19.92 6.33
C ILE A 97 10.26 19.55 5.73
N ALA A 98 9.68 20.43 4.90
CA ALA A 98 8.39 20.20 4.27
C ALA A 98 8.41 18.97 3.35
N SER A 99 9.45 18.83 2.52
CA SER A 99 9.61 17.65 1.64
C SER A 99 9.79 16.36 2.45
N GLY A 100 10.62 16.37 3.49
CA GLY A 100 10.76 15.24 4.42
C GLY A 100 9.44 14.86 5.09
N ALA A 101 8.67 15.85 5.55
CA ALA A 101 7.36 15.63 6.17
C ALA A 101 6.35 15.02 5.17
N ILE A 102 6.30 15.53 3.93
CA ILE A 102 5.46 14.97 2.87
C ILE A 102 5.82 13.50 2.60
N ALA A 103 7.11 13.18 2.52
CA ALA A 103 7.57 11.80 2.32
C ALA A 103 7.10 10.88 3.45
N VAL A 104 7.21 11.31 4.71
CA VAL A 104 6.71 10.55 5.87
C VAL A 104 5.21 10.34 5.79
N VAL A 105 4.44 11.39 5.45
CA VAL A 105 2.98 11.28 5.29
C VAL A 105 2.61 10.28 4.20
N LEU A 106 3.28 10.31 3.05
CA LEU A 106 3.05 9.34 1.97
C LEU A 106 3.35 7.90 2.41
N ILE A 107 4.43 7.67 3.16
CA ILE A 107 4.76 6.35 3.72
C ILE A 107 3.64 5.87 4.65
N LEU A 108 3.20 6.72 5.59
CA LEU A 108 2.15 6.37 6.55
C LEU A 108 0.82 6.05 5.84
N LEU A 109 0.45 6.84 4.84
CA LEU A 109 -0.75 6.59 4.04
C LEU A 109 -0.62 5.31 3.21
N ALA A 110 0.58 4.99 2.68
CA ALA A 110 0.81 3.76 1.94
C ALA A 110 0.69 2.54 2.87
N LEU A 111 1.27 2.61 4.07
CA LEU A 111 1.10 1.58 5.10
C LEU A 111 -0.36 1.40 5.50
N LEU A 112 -1.11 2.50 5.69
CA LEU A 112 -2.54 2.44 5.95
C LEU A 112 -3.29 1.79 4.76
N GLY A 113 -2.98 2.17 3.53
CA GLY A 113 -3.51 1.58 2.31
C GLY A 113 -3.27 0.07 2.24
N ILE A 114 -2.06 -0.38 2.58
CA ILE A 114 -1.69 -1.80 2.68
C ILE A 114 -2.55 -2.51 3.72
N GLN A 115 -2.72 -1.93 4.91
CA GLN A 115 -3.51 -2.54 5.99
C GLN A 115 -4.99 -2.63 5.60
N LEU A 116 -5.55 -1.59 4.99
CA LEU A 116 -6.92 -1.60 4.45
C LEU A 116 -7.08 -2.62 3.32
N PHE A 117 -6.09 -2.74 2.45
CA PHE A 117 -6.08 -3.70 1.34
C PHE A 117 -5.99 -5.15 1.85
N ARG A 118 -5.15 -5.42 2.86
CA ARG A 118 -5.09 -6.71 3.56
C ARG A 118 -6.42 -7.05 4.25
N ALA A 119 -7.13 -6.03 4.75
CA ALA A 119 -8.49 -6.16 5.27
C ALA A 119 -9.57 -6.33 4.17
N ARG A 120 -9.18 -6.50 2.90
CA ARG A 120 -10.03 -6.65 1.70
C ARG A 120 -10.94 -5.44 1.42
N LYS A 121 -10.54 -4.22 1.81
CA LYS A 121 -11.30 -2.99 1.57
C LYS A 121 -10.89 -2.32 0.26
N MET A 122 -11.87 -1.93 -0.56
CA MET A 122 -11.64 -1.16 -1.79
C MET A 122 -10.94 0.18 -1.54
N ALA A 123 -11.20 0.80 -0.39
CA ALA A 123 -10.49 2.02 0.03
C ALA A 123 -8.97 1.83 0.02
N GLY A 124 -8.46 0.65 0.43
CA GLY A 124 -7.03 0.35 0.40
C GLY A 124 -6.45 0.34 -1.02
N LEU A 125 -7.19 -0.19 -1.99
CA LEU A 125 -6.78 -0.16 -3.40
C LEU A 125 -6.68 1.28 -3.90
N VAL A 126 -7.74 2.08 -3.70
CA VAL A 126 -7.78 3.47 -4.15
C VAL A 126 -6.65 4.28 -3.53
N THR A 127 -6.45 4.15 -2.22
CA THR A 127 -5.37 4.83 -1.49
C THR A 127 -4.00 4.45 -2.06
N LEU A 128 -3.72 3.17 -2.32
CA LEU A 128 -2.43 2.75 -2.87
C LEU A 128 -2.19 3.23 -4.31
N VAL A 129 -3.24 3.28 -5.13
CA VAL A 129 -3.14 3.82 -6.50
C VAL A 129 -2.80 5.31 -6.47
N VAL A 130 -3.52 6.10 -5.67
CA VAL A 130 -3.28 7.54 -5.55
C VAL A 130 -1.86 7.82 -5.05
N ILE A 131 -1.45 7.15 -3.97
CA ILE A 131 -0.12 7.34 -3.40
C ILE A 131 0.96 6.87 -4.36
N GLY A 132 0.74 5.75 -5.05
CA GLY A 132 1.68 5.25 -6.04
C GLY A 132 1.88 6.24 -7.19
N LEU A 133 0.80 6.88 -7.66
CA LEU A 133 0.89 7.91 -8.69
C LEU A 133 1.68 9.14 -8.21
N LEU A 134 1.36 9.65 -7.01
CA LEU A 134 2.08 10.79 -6.41
C LEU A 134 3.55 10.48 -6.20
N SER A 135 3.86 9.27 -5.71
CA SER A 135 5.21 8.80 -5.45
C SER A 135 6.02 8.64 -6.73
N ALA A 136 5.44 8.06 -7.78
CA ALA A 136 6.11 7.91 -9.06
C ALA A 136 6.38 9.28 -9.72
N ALA A 137 5.40 10.19 -9.68
CA ALA A 137 5.60 11.56 -10.18
C ALA A 137 6.71 12.30 -9.42
N GLY A 138 6.72 12.19 -8.09
CA GLY A 138 7.77 12.76 -7.24
C GLY A 138 9.15 12.15 -7.52
N GLY A 139 9.24 10.84 -7.69
CA GLY A 139 10.50 10.15 -8.01
C GLY A 139 11.06 10.53 -9.37
N VAL A 140 10.19 10.68 -10.38
CA VAL A 140 10.60 11.16 -11.71
C VAL A 140 11.04 12.63 -11.66
N GLY A 141 10.31 13.49 -10.95
CA GLY A 141 10.69 14.91 -10.79
C GLY A 141 12.02 15.07 -10.05
N PHE A 142 12.25 14.26 -9.01
CA PHE A 142 13.54 14.24 -8.32
C PHE A 142 14.68 13.75 -9.23
N TRP A 143 14.42 12.74 -10.07
CA TRP A 143 15.39 12.28 -11.06
C TRP A 143 15.79 13.37 -12.05
N THR A 144 14.83 14.11 -12.60
CA THR A 144 15.11 15.20 -13.56
C THR A 144 15.94 16.32 -12.92
N LEU A 145 15.68 16.66 -11.67
CA LEU A 145 16.48 17.64 -10.94
C LEU A 145 17.93 17.15 -10.73
N LEU A 146 18.10 15.85 -10.48
CA LEU A 146 19.42 15.26 -10.27
C LEU A 146 20.21 15.14 -11.58
N SER A 147 19.55 14.86 -12.70
CA SER A 147 20.20 14.75 -14.01
C SER A 147 20.72 16.09 -14.52
N ASP A 148 20.04 17.19 -14.19
CA ASP A 148 20.48 18.54 -14.58
C ASP A 148 21.67 19.03 -13.72
N ALA A 149 21.80 18.52 -12.49
CA ALA A 149 22.87 18.88 -11.54
C ALA A 149 24.19 18.10 -11.75
N GLY A 150 24.52 17.74 -12.99
CA GLY A 150 25.60 16.82 -13.38
C GLY A 150 26.87 16.79 -12.50
N ASP A 151 27.35 15.56 -12.24
CA ASP A 151 28.53 15.14 -11.43
C ASP A 151 28.41 15.11 -9.90
N ALA A 152 27.32 15.55 -9.26
CA ALA A 152 27.23 15.56 -7.79
C ALA A 152 26.86 14.19 -7.15
N THR A 153 26.30 13.23 -7.90
CA THR A 153 25.88 11.93 -7.35
C THR A 153 26.58 10.77 -8.02
N ALA A 154 27.43 10.07 -7.27
CA ALA A 154 28.08 8.83 -7.69
C ALA A 154 27.10 7.89 -8.42
N GLY A 155 27.44 7.50 -9.65
CA GLY A 155 26.52 7.05 -10.72
C GLY A 155 25.57 5.86 -10.48
N VAL A 156 25.52 5.25 -9.29
CA VAL A 156 24.44 4.31 -8.91
C VAL A 156 23.26 5.04 -8.29
N LEU A 157 23.50 6.13 -7.54
CA LEU A 157 22.44 6.89 -6.88
C LEU A 157 21.56 7.64 -7.87
N GLN A 158 22.10 8.02 -9.04
CA GLN A 158 21.33 8.65 -10.11
C GLN A 158 20.14 7.78 -10.58
N TRP A 159 20.24 6.46 -10.47
CA TRP A 159 19.19 5.53 -10.90
C TRP A 159 18.22 5.16 -9.77
N ALA A 160 18.54 5.49 -8.52
CA ALA A 160 17.73 5.13 -7.37
C ALA A 160 16.28 5.69 -7.44
N PRO A 161 16.05 6.95 -7.87
CA PRO A 161 14.68 7.47 -8.01
C PRO A 161 13.88 6.75 -9.10
N LEU A 162 14.52 6.32 -10.18
CA LEU A 162 13.89 5.51 -11.22
C LEU A 162 13.57 4.09 -10.73
N ALA A 163 14.49 3.47 -10.00
CA ALA A 163 14.25 2.16 -9.38
C ALA A 163 13.08 2.23 -8.39
N TYR A 164 13.00 3.29 -7.59
CA TYR A 164 11.85 3.56 -6.71
C TYR A 164 10.55 3.66 -7.50
N SER A 165 10.50 4.53 -8.53
CA SER A 165 9.31 4.70 -9.36
C SER A 165 8.88 3.42 -10.07
N ALA A 166 9.84 2.61 -10.54
CA ALA A 166 9.55 1.32 -11.15
C ALA A 166 8.94 0.33 -10.15
N LEU A 167 9.47 0.25 -8.93
CA LEU A 167 8.92 -0.61 -7.87
C LEU A 167 7.51 -0.18 -7.47
N VAL A 168 7.28 1.12 -7.32
CA VAL A 168 5.95 1.67 -7.04
C VAL A 168 4.98 1.31 -8.18
N ALA A 169 5.40 1.47 -9.44
CA ALA A 169 4.57 1.11 -10.59
C ALA A 169 4.23 -0.38 -10.61
N VAL A 170 5.19 -1.27 -10.35
CA VAL A 170 4.95 -2.71 -10.21
C VAL A 170 3.97 -2.99 -9.06
N GLY A 171 4.15 -2.33 -7.93
CA GLY A 171 3.28 -2.43 -6.76
C GLY A 171 1.82 -2.06 -7.07
N VAL A 172 1.61 -1.00 -7.85
CA VAL A 172 0.29 -0.52 -8.31
C VAL A 172 -0.29 -1.44 -9.37
N LEU A 173 0.47 -1.79 -10.42
CA LEU A 173 -0.02 -2.64 -11.52
C LEU A 173 -0.45 -4.02 -11.04
N ALA A 174 0.26 -4.58 -10.06
CA ALA A 174 -0.11 -5.86 -9.45
C ALA A 174 -1.50 -5.85 -8.78
N LEU A 175 -2.00 -4.68 -8.35
CA LEU A 175 -3.33 -4.53 -7.76
C LEU A 175 -4.47 -4.73 -8.77
N PHE A 176 -4.19 -4.51 -10.06
CA PHE A 176 -5.18 -4.64 -11.14
C PHE A 176 -5.25 -6.06 -11.72
N ALA A 177 -4.48 -7.01 -11.19
CA ALA A 177 -4.54 -8.39 -11.64
C ALA A 177 -5.96 -8.98 -11.44
N PRO A 178 -6.50 -9.77 -12.39
CA PRO A 178 -7.87 -10.31 -12.31
C PRO A 178 -8.16 -11.12 -11.04
N GLY A 179 -7.12 -11.75 -10.48
CA GLY A 179 -7.23 -12.50 -9.22
C GLY A 179 -7.48 -11.62 -7.99
N VAL A 180 -7.09 -10.34 -8.02
CA VAL A 180 -7.25 -9.39 -6.91
C VAL A 180 -8.69 -8.89 -6.84
N SER A 181 -9.29 -8.50 -7.96
CA SER A 181 -10.70 -8.07 -7.99
C SER A 181 -11.63 -9.20 -7.57
N ALA A 182 -11.41 -10.42 -8.07
CA ALA A 182 -12.16 -11.60 -7.66
C ALA A 182 -12.00 -11.92 -6.16
N TRP A 183 -10.84 -11.67 -5.59
CA TRP A 183 -10.57 -11.89 -4.16
C TRP A 183 -11.23 -10.83 -3.26
N LEU A 184 -11.26 -9.56 -3.69
CA LEU A 184 -11.92 -8.46 -2.98
C LEU A 184 -13.45 -8.61 -2.95
N HIS A 185 -14.07 -9.12 -4.02
CA HIS A 185 -15.53 -9.26 -4.10
C HIS A 185 -16.10 -10.46 -3.32
N ARG A 186 -15.27 -11.45 -2.94
CA ARG A 186 -15.71 -12.69 -2.26
C ARG A 186 -16.21 -12.53 -0.81
N ARG A 187 -16.17 -11.33 -0.23
CA ARG A 187 -16.70 -11.06 1.13
C ARG A 187 -18.07 -10.36 1.16
N ARG A 188 -18.75 -10.22 0.03
CA ARG A 188 -20.15 -9.76 0.00
C ARG A 188 -21.10 -10.94 0.04
#